data_AF-I0YTA9-F1
#
_entry.id   AF-I0YTA9-F1
#
_cell.length_a   1.000
_cell.length_b   1.000
_cell.length_c   1.000
_cell.angle_alpha   90.00
_cell.angle_beta   90.00
_cell.angle_gamma   90.00
#
_symmetry.space_group_name_H-M   'P 1'
#
loop_
_entity.id
_entity.type
_entity.pdbx_description
1 polymer ?
#
loop_
_entity_poly.entity_id
_entity_poly.type
_entity_poly.pdbx_seq_one_letter_code
_entity_poly.pdbx_strand_id
1 'polypeptide(L)'
;MAAVTPERSGVWANGLFAEIHPEEVICISSLPAHQFLGQEDPTQEPLHFVLHTSSCEGKQKHAIPLLPTGNLVSGQPAAVISYCQVHDIPATLLVSVDASPLPDGIAVKALAETVAKLLESTEAKELSGLLRQPQIVSEACKEARKNIRMSDRAALYL
;
A
#
# COMPACT_ATOMS: atom_id res chain seq x y z
N MET A 1 10.41 15.67 2.62
CA MET A 1 9.38 15.75 3.69
C MET A 1 9.71 14.69 4.73
N ALA A 2 9.63 15.00 6.02
CA ALA A 2 9.86 14.00 7.06
C ALA A 2 8.72 12.95 7.03
N ALA A 3 9.04 11.69 7.26
CA ALA A 3 8.03 10.64 7.38
C ALA A 3 7.09 10.91 8.57
N VAL A 4 5.80 10.62 8.41
CA VAL A 4 4.82 10.74 9.50
C VAL A 4 4.99 9.54 10.42
N THR A 5 5.23 9.80 11.71
CA THR A 5 5.36 8.71 12.69
C THR A 5 4.00 8.03 12.95
N PRO A 6 3.97 6.78 13.41
CA PRO A 6 2.73 6.08 13.71
C PRO A 6 1.80 6.87 14.67
N GLU A 7 2.37 7.52 15.68
CA GLU A 7 1.63 8.29 16.69
C GLU A 7 0.96 9.53 16.10
N ARG A 8 1.53 10.09 15.02
CA ARG A 8 1.00 11.26 14.33
C ARG A 8 0.07 10.89 13.17
N SER A 9 -0.03 9.61 12.82
CA SER A 9 -0.78 9.16 11.66
C SER A 9 -2.27 9.49 11.74
N GLY A 10 -2.88 9.41 12.94
CA GLY A 10 -4.28 9.80 13.15
C GLY A 10 -4.53 11.30 12.92
N VAL A 11 -3.70 12.16 13.53
CA VAL A 11 -3.80 13.63 13.33
C VAL A 11 -3.55 14.00 11.88
N TRP A 12 -2.60 13.35 11.23
CA TRP A 12 -2.33 13.54 9.81
C TRP A 12 -3.53 13.15 8.94
N ALA A 13 -4.15 11.98 9.18
CA ALA A 13 -5.33 11.54 8.43
C ALA A 13 -6.50 12.53 8.61
N ASN A 14 -6.76 12.97 9.84
CA ASN A 14 -7.80 13.97 10.12
C ASN A 14 -7.53 15.28 9.37
N GLY A 15 -6.28 15.76 9.34
CA GLY A 15 -5.91 16.96 8.60
C GLY A 15 -6.06 16.79 7.09
N LEU A 16 -5.75 15.60 6.55
CA LEU A 16 -5.97 15.28 5.15
C LEU A 16 -7.47 15.35 4.80
N PHE A 17 -8.32 14.60 5.51
CA PHE A 17 -9.75 14.52 5.24
C PHE A 17 -10.56 15.76 5.65
N ALA A 18 -9.97 16.71 6.37
CA ALA A 18 -10.58 18.03 6.55
C ALA A 18 -10.59 18.84 5.25
N GLU A 19 -9.60 18.62 4.38
CA GLU A 19 -9.43 19.35 3.12
C GLU A 19 -9.96 18.56 1.92
N ILE A 20 -9.90 17.22 1.98
CA ILE A 20 -10.40 16.34 0.90
C ILE A 20 -11.68 15.62 1.30
N HIS A 21 -12.65 15.59 0.38
CA HIS A 21 -13.94 14.90 0.55
C HIS A 21 -14.09 13.81 -0.54
N PRO A 22 -13.32 12.71 -0.46
CA PRO A 22 -13.34 11.70 -1.49
C PRO A 22 -14.60 10.85 -1.44
N GLU A 23 -15.09 10.44 -2.60
CA GLU A 23 -16.18 9.45 -2.73
C GLU A 23 -15.69 8.02 -2.48
N GLU A 24 -14.41 7.75 -2.76
CA GLU A 24 -13.74 6.47 -2.54
C GLU A 24 -12.25 6.69 -2.27
N VAL A 25 -11.66 5.84 -1.43
CA VAL A 25 -10.23 5.91 -1.07
C VAL A 25 -9.55 4.59 -1.40
N ILE A 26 -8.44 4.67 -2.13
CA ILE A 26 -7.53 3.55 -2.31
C ILE A 26 -6.20 3.88 -1.62
N CYS A 27 -5.82 3.05 -0.67
CA CYS A 27 -4.56 3.14 0.04
C CYS A 27 -3.66 1.96 -0.38
N ILE A 28 -2.36 2.20 -0.50
CA ILE A 28 -1.37 1.16 -0.81
C ILE A 28 -0.36 1.15 0.33
N SER A 29 -0.12 -0.03 0.89
CA SER A 29 0.89 -0.27 1.91
C SER A 29 1.68 -1.53 1.58
N SER A 30 2.83 -1.67 2.20
CA SER A 30 3.54 -2.94 2.28
C SER A 30 3.52 -3.53 3.69
N LEU A 31 3.70 -4.84 3.75
CA LEU A 31 3.89 -5.65 4.95
C LEU A 31 5.16 -6.47 4.76
N PRO A 32 6.17 -6.35 5.63
CA PRO A 32 7.37 -7.18 5.53
C PRO A 32 7.02 -8.67 5.68
N ALA A 33 7.63 -9.54 4.86
CA ALA A 33 7.37 -10.98 4.89
C ALA A 33 7.52 -11.63 6.28
N HIS A 34 8.46 -11.16 7.11
CA HIS A 34 8.65 -11.68 8.47
C HIS A 34 7.52 -11.33 9.46
N GLN A 35 6.62 -10.42 9.07
CA GLN A 35 5.44 -10.02 9.85
C GLN A 35 4.15 -10.61 9.28
N PHE A 36 4.23 -11.25 8.11
CA PHE A 36 3.09 -11.88 7.47
C PHE A 36 2.75 -13.20 8.15
N LEU A 37 1.47 -13.39 8.50
CA LEU A 37 0.97 -14.57 9.21
C LEU A 37 0.14 -15.51 8.32
N GLY A 38 0.26 -15.39 6.99
CA GLY A 38 -0.37 -16.33 6.04
C GLY A 38 0.43 -17.61 5.83
N GLN A 39 -0.11 -18.51 5.01
CA GLN A 39 0.55 -19.78 4.65
C GLN A 39 1.35 -19.68 3.35
N GLU A 40 1.10 -18.62 2.58
CA GLU A 40 1.74 -18.34 1.30
C GLU A 40 3.20 -17.89 1.49
N ASP A 41 4.06 -18.26 0.54
CA ASP A 41 5.48 -17.92 0.57
C ASP A 41 5.77 -16.69 -0.32
N PRO A 42 6.01 -15.50 0.27
CA PRO A 42 6.28 -14.27 -0.48
C PRO A 42 7.61 -14.31 -1.25
N THR A 43 8.47 -15.32 -1.03
CA THR A 43 9.72 -15.47 -1.79
C THR A 43 9.52 -16.14 -3.14
N GLN A 44 8.41 -16.87 -3.33
CA GLN A 44 8.10 -17.57 -4.58
C GLN A 44 7.34 -16.68 -5.56
N GLU A 45 6.44 -15.85 -5.06
CA GLU A 45 5.61 -14.96 -5.88
C GLU A 45 5.21 -13.68 -5.12
N PRO A 46 4.97 -12.56 -5.84
CA PRO A 46 4.43 -11.35 -5.23
C PRO A 46 3.03 -11.59 -4.66
N LEU A 47 2.86 -11.36 -3.36
CA LEU A 47 1.57 -11.52 -2.69
C LEU A 47 0.91 -10.16 -2.49
N HIS A 48 -0.37 -10.09 -2.88
CA HIS A 48 -1.18 -8.88 -2.74
C HIS A 48 -2.53 -9.24 -2.13
N PHE A 49 -2.88 -8.52 -1.08
CA PHE A 49 -4.12 -8.69 -0.34
C PHE A 49 -4.85 -7.38 -0.20
N VAL A 50 -6.15 -7.44 0.09
CA VAL A 50 -6.96 -6.26 0.34
C VAL A 50 -7.63 -6.29 1.71
N LEU A 51 -7.79 -5.10 2.28
CA LEU A 51 -8.70 -4.82 3.38
C LEU A 51 -9.69 -3.76 2.92
N HIS A 52 -10.96 -3.91 3.31
CA HIS A 52 -12.00 -2.97 2.92
C HIS A 52 -12.76 -2.48 4.15
N THR A 53 -13.32 -1.29 4.02
CA THR A 53 -14.36 -0.82 4.94
C THR A 53 -15.68 -1.55 4.66
N SER A 54 -16.56 -1.59 5.65
CA SER A 54 -17.90 -2.19 5.50
C SER A 54 -18.74 -1.52 4.40
N SER A 55 -18.50 -0.24 4.13
CA SER A 55 -19.15 0.52 3.04
C SER A 55 -18.81 0.03 1.63
N CYS A 56 -17.82 -0.87 1.48
CA CYS A 56 -17.48 -1.56 0.24
C CYS A 56 -18.23 -2.90 0.06
N GLU A 57 -18.97 -3.38 1.06
CA GLU A 57 -19.73 -4.64 0.96
C GLU A 57 -20.72 -4.58 -0.23
N GLY A 58 -20.69 -5.61 -1.08
CA GLY A 58 -21.52 -5.69 -2.29
C GLY A 58 -21.01 -4.90 -3.50
N LYS A 59 -19.95 -4.09 -3.36
CA LYS A 59 -19.27 -3.39 -4.47
C LYS A 59 -18.00 -4.10 -4.97
N GLN A 60 -17.59 -5.18 -4.30
CA GLN A 60 -16.39 -5.93 -4.65
C GLN A 60 -16.55 -6.66 -5.98
N LYS A 61 -15.78 -6.23 -6.98
CA LYS A 61 -15.77 -6.81 -8.34
C LYS A 61 -14.41 -7.42 -8.73
N HIS A 62 -13.38 -7.24 -7.92
CA HIS A 62 -12.02 -7.71 -8.21
C HIS A 62 -11.69 -9.04 -7.50
N ALA A 63 -10.92 -9.90 -8.17
CA ALA A 63 -10.51 -11.21 -7.66
C ALA A 63 -9.33 -11.19 -6.66
N ILE A 64 -9.05 -10.06 -6.03
CA ILE A 64 -7.92 -9.92 -5.08
C ILE A 64 -8.35 -10.48 -3.71
N PRO A 65 -7.58 -11.40 -3.09
CA PRO A 65 -7.94 -12.02 -1.82
C PRO A 65 -7.89 -11.03 -0.64
N LEU A 66 -8.72 -11.28 0.38
CA LEU A 66 -8.68 -10.53 1.63
C LEU A 66 -7.40 -10.85 2.42
N LEU A 67 -6.89 -9.86 3.17
CA LEU A 67 -5.76 -10.07 4.06
C LEU A 67 -6.10 -11.13 5.12
N PRO A 68 -5.26 -12.16 5.32
CA PRO A 68 -5.52 -13.21 6.30
C PRO A 68 -5.66 -12.63 7.71
N THR A 69 -6.50 -13.26 8.52
CA THR A 69 -6.72 -12.84 9.91
C THR A 69 -5.43 -12.94 10.72
N GLY A 70 -5.27 -12.04 11.70
CA GLY A 70 -4.09 -11.96 12.55
C GLY A 70 -2.98 -11.04 12.03
N ASN A 71 -2.99 -10.66 10.75
CA ASN A 71 -2.06 -9.65 10.24
C ASN A 71 -2.40 -8.26 10.80
N LEU A 72 -1.36 -7.49 11.14
CA LEU A 72 -1.51 -6.14 11.67
C LEU A 72 -1.12 -5.10 10.62
N VAL A 73 -2.01 -4.15 10.38
CA VAL A 73 -1.70 -2.92 9.63
C VAL A 73 -1.55 -1.78 10.63
N SER A 74 -0.53 -0.96 10.47
CA SER A 74 -0.23 0.15 11.38
C SER A 74 0.15 1.43 10.63
N GLY A 75 0.27 2.55 11.37
CA GLY A 75 0.68 3.85 10.82
C GLY A 75 -0.39 4.51 9.95
N GLN A 76 0.06 5.24 8.93
CA GLN A 76 -0.79 6.01 8.01
C GLN A 76 -1.89 5.18 7.33
N PRO A 77 -1.63 4.00 6.73
CA PRO A 77 -2.69 3.22 6.08
C PRO A 77 -3.77 2.78 7.06
N ALA A 78 -3.38 2.39 8.28
CA ALA A 78 -4.35 2.05 9.33
C ALA A 78 -5.19 3.25 9.76
N ALA A 79 -4.57 4.43 9.93
CA ALA A 79 -5.27 5.66 10.29
C ALA A 79 -6.28 6.07 9.20
N VAL A 80 -5.91 5.98 7.93
CA VAL A 80 -6.78 6.28 6.79
C VAL A 80 -7.98 5.33 6.74
N ILE A 81 -7.75 4.01 6.79
CA ILE A 81 -8.84 3.04 6.76
C ILE A 81 -9.75 3.18 7.98
N SER A 82 -9.19 3.43 9.17
CA SER A 82 -9.99 3.65 10.37
C SER A 82 -10.87 4.89 10.26
N TYR A 83 -10.34 5.99 9.72
CA TYR A 83 -11.12 7.20 9.47
C TYR A 83 -12.27 6.90 8.50
N CYS A 84 -11.97 6.28 7.36
CA CYS A 84 -12.98 5.93 6.37
C CYS A 84 -14.07 5.00 6.95
N GLN A 85 -13.68 4.02 7.76
CA GLN A 85 -14.62 3.11 8.42
C GLN A 85 -15.57 3.83 9.39
N VAL A 86 -15.07 4.78 10.16
CA VAL A 86 -15.89 5.57 11.11
C VAL A 86 -16.85 6.52 10.37
N HIS A 87 -16.44 7.03 9.22
CA HIS A 87 -17.18 8.01 8.43
C HIS A 87 -17.99 7.40 7.27
N ASP A 88 -18.12 6.07 7.21
CA ASP A 88 -18.84 5.32 6.17
C ASP A 88 -18.34 5.62 4.73
N ILE A 89 -17.07 5.98 4.59
CA ILE A 89 -16.43 6.25 3.29
C ILE A 89 -15.93 4.91 2.71
N PRO A 90 -16.27 4.54 1.47
CA PRO A 90 -15.71 3.37 0.79
C PRO A 90 -14.20 3.49 0.72
N ALA A 91 -13.48 2.55 1.33
CA ALA A 91 -12.03 2.51 1.25
C ALA A 91 -11.48 1.10 1.11
N THR A 92 -10.48 0.98 0.24
CA THR A 92 -9.72 -0.25 0.03
C THR A 92 -8.24 0.00 0.32
N LEU A 93 -7.66 -0.82 1.19
CA LEU A 93 -6.23 -0.89 1.42
C LEU A 93 -5.66 -2.11 0.69
N LEU A 94 -4.80 -1.87 -0.29
CA LEU A 94 -3.95 -2.88 -0.91
C LEU A 94 -2.68 -3.06 -0.08
N VAL A 95 -2.43 -4.29 0.35
CA VAL A 95 -1.24 -4.70 1.11
C VAL A 95 -0.38 -5.59 0.23
N SER A 96 0.84 -5.13 -0.07
CA SER A 96 1.89 -5.94 -0.72
C SER A 96 2.74 -6.63 0.35
N VAL A 97 2.95 -7.94 0.24
CA VAL A 97 3.90 -8.64 1.12
C VAL A 97 5.28 -8.60 0.50
N ASP A 98 6.20 -7.89 1.14
CA ASP A 98 7.53 -7.64 0.59
C ASP A 98 8.52 -8.65 1.20
N ALA A 99 9.04 -9.55 0.35
CA ALA A 99 10.10 -10.50 0.73
C ALA A 99 11.48 -9.86 0.88
N SER A 100 11.69 -8.69 0.26
CA SER A 100 12.95 -7.97 0.24
C SER A 100 12.71 -6.50 0.59
N PRO A 101 13.63 -5.85 1.35
CA PRO A 101 13.55 -4.43 1.62
C PRO A 101 13.76 -3.57 0.36
N LEU A 102 14.31 -4.16 -0.71
CA LEU A 102 14.52 -3.50 -1.98
C LEU A 102 13.41 -3.89 -2.96
N PRO A 103 12.71 -2.91 -3.56
CA PRO A 103 11.75 -3.21 -4.62
C PRO A 103 12.49 -3.77 -5.82
N ASP A 104 12.02 -4.91 -6.32
CA ASP A 104 12.44 -5.49 -7.59
C ASP A 104 11.41 -5.19 -8.70
N GLY A 105 11.82 -5.34 -9.96
CA GLY A 105 10.95 -5.04 -11.09
C GLY A 105 9.75 -5.97 -11.23
N ILE A 106 9.81 -7.17 -10.66
CA ILE A 106 8.72 -8.16 -10.69
C ILE A 106 7.62 -7.73 -9.72
N ALA A 107 7.99 -7.39 -8.49
CA ALA A 107 7.11 -6.88 -7.45
C ALA A 107 6.44 -5.57 -7.87
N VAL A 108 7.19 -4.62 -8.45
CA VAL A 108 6.61 -3.36 -8.92
C VAL A 108 5.61 -3.59 -10.07
N LYS A 109 5.93 -4.51 -10.99
CA LYS A 109 5.01 -4.84 -12.09
C LYS A 109 3.74 -5.53 -11.57
N ALA A 110 3.88 -6.49 -10.67
CA ALA A 110 2.74 -7.19 -10.06
C ALA A 110 1.85 -6.23 -9.25
N LEU A 111 2.45 -5.29 -8.53
CA LEU A 111 1.74 -4.23 -7.82
C LEU A 111 0.96 -3.35 -8.81
N ALA A 112 1.60 -2.91 -9.90
CA ALA A 112 0.96 -2.11 -10.93
C ALA A 112 -0.24 -2.82 -11.57
N GLU A 113 -0.12 -4.12 -11.85
CA GLU A 113 -1.20 -4.95 -12.37
C GLU A 113 -2.35 -5.09 -11.37
N THR A 114 -2.04 -5.19 -10.08
CA THR A 114 -3.04 -5.32 -9.02
C THR A 114 -3.77 -4.01 -8.78
N VAL A 115 -3.06 -2.88 -8.78
CA VAL A 115 -3.65 -1.53 -8.74
C VAL A 115 -4.56 -1.30 -9.95
N ALA A 116 -4.16 -1.76 -11.13
CA ALA A 116 -4.98 -1.67 -12.34
C ALA A 116 -6.29 -2.46 -12.21
N LYS A 117 -6.25 -3.66 -11.61
CA LYS A 117 -7.44 -4.47 -11.32
C LYS A 117 -8.36 -3.79 -10.30
N LEU A 118 -7.78 -3.09 -9.33
CA LEU A 118 -8.53 -2.42 -8.27
C LEU A 118 -9.28 -1.19 -8.79
N LEU A 119 -8.66 -0.41 -9.68
CA LEU A 119 -9.17 0.92 -10.04
C LEU A 119 -10.31 0.94 -11.09
N GLU A 120 -10.68 -0.17 -11.73
CA GLU A 120 -11.76 -0.37 -12.76
C GLU A 120 -11.96 0.71 -13.87
N SER A 121 -11.27 1.84 -13.85
CA SER A 121 -11.54 3.05 -14.61
C SER A 121 -10.51 3.26 -15.72
N THR A 122 -10.84 4.12 -16.68
CA THR A 122 -9.96 4.45 -17.81
C THR A 122 -8.61 5.04 -17.35
N GLU A 123 -8.62 5.80 -16.24
CA GLU A 123 -7.43 6.40 -15.62
C GLU A 123 -6.51 5.34 -14.98
N ALA A 124 -7.08 4.23 -14.51
CA ALA A 124 -6.34 3.06 -14.03
C ALA A 124 -5.44 2.45 -15.11
N LYS A 125 -5.94 2.43 -16.36
CA LYS A 125 -5.17 1.88 -17.49
C LYS A 125 -3.98 2.76 -17.81
N GLU A 126 -4.14 4.08 -17.73
CA GLU A 126 -3.04 5.03 -17.94
C GLU A 126 -2.01 4.94 -16.82
N LEU A 127 -2.44 4.91 -15.55
CA LEU A 127 -1.55 4.70 -14.41
C LEU A 127 -0.83 3.34 -14.47
N SER A 128 -1.53 2.26 -14.84
CA SER A 128 -0.90 0.96 -15.05
C SER A 128 0.11 0.97 -16.20
N GLY A 129 -0.18 1.75 -17.26
CA GLY A 129 0.71 1.95 -18.39
C GLY A 129 1.97 2.70 -18.00
N LEU A 130 1.84 3.73 -17.15
CA LEU A 130 2.96 4.48 -16.59
C LEU A 130 3.80 3.62 -15.64
N LEU A 131 3.18 2.89 -14.72
CA LEU A 131 3.88 2.01 -13.77
C LEU A 131 4.60 0.83 -14.45
N ARG A 132 4.19 0.46 -15.67
CA ARG A 132 4.88 -0.54 -16.51
C ARG A 132 6.11 0.00 -17.23
N GLN A 133 6.34 1.33 -17.23
CA GLN A 133 7.49 1.91 -17.90
C GLN A 133 8.77 1.56 -17.15
N PRO A 134 9.76 0.93 -17.80
CA PRO A 134 10.99 0.49 -17.13
C PRO A 134 11.78 1.64 -16.51
N GLN A 135 11.64 2.86 -17.04
CA GLN A 135 12.27 4.06 -16.49
C GLN A 135 11.72 4.39 -15.09
N ILE A 136 10.40 4.43 -14.94
CA ILE A 136 9.71 4.72 -13.67
C ILE A 136 10.06 3.67 -12.62
N VAL A 137 10.03 2.38 -13.00
CA VAL A 137 10.43 1.28 -12.11
C VAL A 137 11.90 1.44 -11.70
N SER A 138 12.79 1.76 -12.63
CA SER A 138 14.22 1.93 -12.35
C SER A 138 14.51 3.11 -11.42
N GLU A 139 13.76 4.21 -11.55
CA GLU A 139 13.90 5.38 -10.70
C GLU A 139 13.36 5.12 -9.30
N ALA A 140 12.19 4.48 -9.18
CA ALA A 140 11.65 4.04 -7.90
C ALA A 140 12.64 3.11 -7.15
N CYS A 141 13.24 2.15 -7.85
CA CYS A 141 14.27 1.27 -7.28
C CYS A 141 15.53 2.04 -6.86
N LYS A 142 15.98 3.04 -7.64
CA LYS A 142 17.13 3.88 -7.30
C LYS A 142 16.87 4.72 -6.04
N GLU A 143 15.68 5.31 -5.95
CA GLU A 143 15.31 6.16 -4.81
C GLU A 143 15.15 5.35 -3.53
N ALA A 144 14.51 4.18 -3.60
CA ALA A 144 14.41 3.25 -2.48
C ALA A 144 15.79 2.85 -1.94
N ARG A 145 16.75 2.53 -2.83
CA ARG A 145 18.15 2.22 -2.46
C ARG A 145 18.83 3.38 -1.75
N LYS A 146 18.53 4.62 -2.15
CA LYS A 146 19.13 5.82 -1.58
C LYS A 146 18.61 6.06 -0.16
N ASN A 147 17.32 5.88 0.06
CA ASN A 147 16.67 6.06 1.37
C ASN A 147 17.10 5.01 2.39
N ILE A 148 17.24 3.74 1.99
CA ILE A 148 17.74 2.68 2.88
C ILE A 148 19.18 2.97 3.32
N ARG A 149 20.07 3.36 2.38
CA ARG A 149 21.46 3.75 2.71
C ARG A 149 21.54 4.94 3.67
N MET A 150 20.58 5.86 3.62
CA MET A 150 20.52 6.99 4.55
C MET A 150 19.99 6.57 5.93
N SER A 151 19.03 5.64 5.98
CA SER A 151 18.50 5.06 7.22
C SER A 151 19.55 4.25 7.98
N ASP A 152 20.33 3.42 7.28
CA ASP A 152 21.43 2.65 7.90
C ASP A 152 22.52 3.57 8.47
N ARG A 153 22.78 4.70 7.81
CA ARG A 153 23.71 5.72 8.33
C ARG A 153 23.16 6.42 9.57
N ALA A 154 21.85 6.67 9.65
CA ALA A 154 21.24 7.27 10.84
C ALA A 154 21.25 6.32 12.05
N ALA A 155 21.13 5.01 11.81
CA ALA A 155 21.20 3.98 12.86
C ALA A 155 22.63 3.77 13.43
N LEU A 156 23.67 4.22 12.73
CA LEU A 156 25.08 4.17 13.20
C LEU A 156 25.48 5.34 14.11
N TYR A 157 24.60 6.31 14.35
CA TYR A 157 24.83 7.45 15.24
C TYR A 157 23.94 7.44 16.51
N LEU A 158 23.35 6.29 16.82
CA LEU A 158 22.71 5.98 18.11
C LEU A 158 23.51 4.87 18.81
#